data_AF-A0A660W3K9-F1
#
_entry.id   AF-A0A660W3K9-F1
#
_cell.length_a   1.000
_cell.length_b   1.000
_cell.length_c   1.000
_cell.angle_alpha   90.00
_cell.angle_beta   90.00
_cell.angle_gamma   90.00
#
_symmetry.space_group_name_H-M   'P 1'
#
loop_
_entity.id
_entity.type
_entity.pdbx_description
1 polymer ?
#
loop_
_entity_poly.entity_id
_entity_poly.type
_entity_poly.pdbx_seq_one_letter_code
_entity_poly.pdbx_strand_id
1 'polypeptide(L)'
;MAKENKRSLNFARDDQKPVNLLASVSDVSTESEFFSPVPAGYKKGKTRYCFVLGTVMSGLGKGIFSSCLAKLMQDKDLNVAPIKLEGYLNIDSGTLNPFRHGEVFVLDDGMECDMDLGTYERILDMNLSKANFATSGQI
;
A
#
# COMPACT_ATOMS: atom_id res chain seq x y z
N MET A 1 -7.04 -72.24 0.31
CA MET A 1 -7.52 -70.97 -0.28
C MET A 1 -7.71 -69.99 0.87
N ALA A 2 -6.69 -69.17 1.14
CA ALA A 2 -6.67 -68.25 2.28
C ALA A 2 -7.48 -66.99 1.98
N LYS A 3 -8.35 -66.56 2.91
CA LYS A 3 -9.00 -65.24 2.86
C LYS A 3 -8.14 -64.25 3.65
N GLU A 4 -7.49 -63.34 2.93
CA GLU A 4 -6.70 -62.24 3.46
C GLU A 4 -7.60 -61.17 4.11
N ASN A 5 -7.29 -60.83 5.36
CA ASN A 5 -7.94 -59.79 6.15
C ASN A 5 -7.17 -58.46 5.96
N LYS A 6 -7.60 -57.62 4.99
CA LYS A 6 -7.03 -56.28 4.82
C LYS A 6 -7.66 -55.32 5.82
N ARG A 7 -6.93 -55.05 6.91
CA ARG A 7 -7.08 -53.85 7.74
C ARG A 7 -6.70 -52.62 6.91
N SER A 8 -7.68 -51.88 6.41
CA SER A 8 -7.46 -50.52 5.91
C SER A 8 -7.42 -49.56 7.10
N LEU A 9 -6.22 -49.09 7.41
CA LEU A 9 -5.94 -47.99 8.33
C LEU A 9 -6.63 -46.72 7.81
N ASN A 10 -7.64 -46.24 8.53
CA ASN A 10 -8.15 -44.88 8.37
C ASN A 10 -7.11 -43.91 8.93
N PHE A 11 -6.22 -43.42 8.07
CA PHE A 11 -5.37 -42.28 8.41
C PHE A 11 -6.24 -41.03 8.27
N ALA A 12 -6.86 -40.62 9.38
CA ALA A 12 -7.46 -39.29 9.48
C ALA A 12 -6.35 -38.27 9.20
N ARG A 13 -6.43 -37.60 8.05
CA ARG A 13 -5.66 -36.38 7.82
C ARG A 13 -6.29 -35.34 8.73
N ASP A 14 -5.58 -35.02 9.80
CA ASP A 14 -5.86 -33.89 10.67
C ASP A 14 -5.82 -32.62 9.79
N ASP A 15 -7.00 -32.10 9.45
CA ASP A 15 -7.17 -30.81 8.77
C ASP A 15 -6.80 -29.70 9.76
N GLN A 16 -5.51 -29.61 10.12
CA GLN A 16 -4.98 -28.42 10.75
C GLN A 16 -4.95 -27.32 9.70
N LYS A 17 -6.04 -26.56 9.60
CA LYS A 17 -6.01 -25.20 9.04
C LYS A 17 -4.79 -24.51 9.67
N PRO A 18 -3.86 -23.94 8.88
CA PRO A 18 -2.72 -23.26 9.45
C PRO A 18 -3.28 -22.17 10.36
N VAL A 19 -3.01 -22.29 11.65
CA VAL A 19 -3.32 -21.26 12.65
C VAL A 19 -2.54 -20.05 12.19
N ASN A 20 -3.25 -19.13 11.54
CA ASN A 20 -2.68 -17.94 10.95
C ASN A 20 -2.26 -17.03 12.11
N LEU A 21 -1.08 -17.28 12.67
CA LEU A 21 -0.44 -16.48 13.69
C LEU A 21 -0.41 -15.00 13.28
N LEU A 22 -0.23 -14.75 11.99
CA LEU A 22 -0.32 -13.41 11.40
C LEU A 22 -1.74 -12.83 11.44
N ALA A 23 -2.80 -13.62 11.31
CA ALA A 23 -4.17 -13.14 11.46
C ALA A 23 -4.46 -12.80 12.93
N SER A 24 -4.04 -13.65 13.88
CA SER A 24 -4.24 -13.37 15.31
C SER A 24 -3.45 -12.15 15.80
N VAL A 25 -2.24 -11.93 15.27
CA VAL A 25 -1.45 -10.72 15.56
C VAL A 25 -2.04 -9.49 14.87
N SER A 26 -2.69 -9.64 13.72
CA SER A 26 -3.28 -8.51 13.03
C SER A 26 -4.51 -7.93 13.75
N ASP A 27 -5.26 -8.72 14.54
CA ASP A 27 -6.38 -8.26 15.38
C ASP A 27 -5.92 -7.56 16.68
N VAL A 28 -4.64 -7.66 17.03
CA VAL A 28 -4.06 -6.86 18.11
C VAL A 28 -3.88 -5.45 17.58
N SER A 29 -4.91 -4.63 17.78
CA SER A 29 -4.84 -3.19 17.59
C SER A 29 -3.67 -2.63 18.39
N THR A 30 -2.63 -2.15 17.71
CA THR A 30 -1.71 -1.17 18.29
C THR A 30 -2.53 0.11 18.49
N GLU A 31 -3.21 0.22 19.65
CA GLU A 31 -3.88 1.46 20.08
C GLU A 31 -2.91 2.66 20.15
N SER A 32 -1.60 2.44 19.97
CA SER A 32 -0.57 3.46 19.92
C SER A 32 -0.30 4.07 18.54
N GLU A 33 -0.79 3.48 17.43
CA GLU A 33 -0.50 3.99 16.09
C GLU A 33 -1.71 4.74 15.53
N PHE A 34 -1.82 6.00 15.92
CA PHE A 34 -2.92 6.90 15.60
C PHE A 34 -3.01 7.31 14.12
N PHE A 35 -2.10 6.87 13.23
CA PHE A 35 -1.73 7.73 12.10
C PHE A 35 -1.66 7.11 10.70
N SER A 36 -2.56 6.19 10.36
CA SER A 36 -2.86 6.00 8.93
C SER A 36 -4.32 5.57 8.76
N PRO A 37 -5.18 6.39 8.11
CA PRO A 37 -6.50 5.94 7.75
C PRO A 37 -6.34 4.74 6.81
N VAL A 38 -6.80 3.58 7.28
CA VAL A 38 -6.86 2.38 6.47
C VAL A 38 -7.55 2.74 5.15
N PRO A 39 -6.90 2.55 3.98
CA PRO A 39 -7.46 2.97 2.71
C PRO A 39 -8.84 2.38 2.47
N ALA A 40 -9.73 3.16 1.86
CA ALA A 40 -11.08 2.69 1.53
C ALA A 40 -11.00 1.39 0.69
N GLY A 41 -11.69 0.34 1.15
CA GLY A 41 -11.67 -0.97 0.50
C GLY A 41 -10.54 -1.92 0.95
N TYR A 42 -9.75 -1.54 1.96
CA TYR A 42 -8.81 -2.46 2.62
C TYR A 42 -9.53 -3.70 3.15
N LYS A 43 -9.02 -4.87 2.78
CA LYS A 43 -9.50 -6.16 3.30
C LYS A 43 -8.33 -6.82 4.01
N LYS A 44 -8.42 -6.88 5.33
CA LYS A 44 -7.44 -7.53 6.20
C LYS A 44 -7.13 -8.95 5.72
N GLY A 45 -5.84 -9.26 5.59
CA GLY A 45 -5.35 -10.53 5.07
C GLY A 45 -5.46 -10.72 3.55
N LYS A 46 -6.11 -9.80 2.81
CA LYS A 46 -6.21 -9.83 1.34
C LYS A 46 -5.44 -8.71 0.67
N THR A 47 -5.43 -7.50 1.25
CA THR A 47 -4.66 -6.37 0.73
C THR A 47 -3.16 -6.64 0.90
N ARG A 48 -2.39 -6.42 -0.16
CA ARG A 48 -0.94 -6.57 -0.19
C ARG A 48 -0.29 -5.19 -0.34
N TYR A 49 0.85 -4.99 0.30
CA TYR A 49 1.64 -3.77 0.19
C TYR A 49 2.86 -4.01 -0.70
N CYS A 50 3.11 -3.08 -1.62
CA CYS A 50 4.31 -3.06 -2.45
C CYS A 50 5.06 -1.76 -2.14
N PHE A 51 6.25 -1.89 -1.57
CA PHE A 51 7.09 -0.74 -1.22
C PHE A 51 8.10 -0.47 -2.34
N VAL A 52 8.05 0.73 -2.90
CA VAL A 52 9.03 1.19 -3.89
C VAL A 52 10.03 2.11 -3.18
N LEU A 53 11.21 1.57 -2.89
CA LEU A 53 12.29 2.29 -2.21
C LEU A 53 13.34 2.78 -3.22
N GLY A 54 14.00 3.90 -2.91
CA GLY A 54 15.08 4.46 -3.72
C GLY A 54 16.36 4.66 -2.92
N THR A 55 17.52 4.27 -3.47
CA THR A 55 18.78 4.22 -2.70
C THR A 55 19.89 5.13 -3.22
N VAL A 56 19.91 5.50 -4.51
CA VAL A 56 21.10 6.12 -5.12
C VAL A 56 20.95 7.63 -5.31
N MET A 57 19.94 8.10 -6.03
CA MET A 57 19.67 9.54 -6.21
C MET A 57 18.18 9.84 -6.25
N SER A 58 17.80 11.04 -5.81
CA SER A 58 16.48 11.59 -6.10
C SER A 58 16.39 11.97 -7.58
N GLY A 59 15.20 11.88 -8.18
CA GLY A 59 14.98 12.25 -9.59
C GLY A 59 15.19 11.16 -10.66
N LEU A 60 15.54 9.92 -10.29
CA LEU A 60 15.65 8.80 -11.26
C LEU A 60 14.32 8.32 -11.86
N GLY A 61 13.18 8.93 -11.50
CA GLY A 61 11.86 8.54 -12.01
C GLY A 61 11.13 7.50 -11.16
N LYS A 62 11.34 7.52 -9.83
CA LYS A 62 10.65 6.60 -8.89
C LYS A 62 9.13 6.75 -8.95
N GLY A 63 8.63 8.00 -8.95
CA GLY A 63 7.19 8.29 -9.06
C GLY A 63 6.58 7.78 -10.36
N ILE A 64 7.27 7.96 -11.49
CA ILE A 64 6.81 7.42 -12.79
C ILE A 64 6.81 5.88 -12.77
N PHE A 65 7.88 5.27 -12.27
CA PHE A 65 7.97 3.81 -12.17
C PHE A 65 6.87 3.21 -11.29
N SER A 66 6.63 3.76 -10.10
CA SER A 66 5.56 3.30 -9.21
C SER A 66 4.18 3.51 -9.84
N SER A 67 3.97 4.61 -10.56
CA SER A 67 2.72 4.87 -11.30
C SER A 67 2.46 3.83 -12.38
N CYS A 68 3.47 3.52 -13.20
CA CYS A 68 3.36 2.50 -14.24
C CYS A 68 3.12 1.10 -13.66
N LEU A 69 3.80 0.76 -12.56
CA LEU A 69 3.58 -0.51 -11.87
C LEU A 69 2.15 -0.61 -11.32
N ALA A 70 1.65 0.46 -10.71
CA ALA A 70 0.28 0.54 -10.22
C ALA A 70 -0.73 0.41 -11.37
N LYS A 71 -0.45 1.02 -12.54
CA LYS A 71 -1.30 0.90 -13.72
C LYS A 71 -1.38 -0.53 -14.23
N LEU A 72 -0.24 -1.23 -14.32
CA LEU A 72 -0.22 -2.65 -14.72
C LEU A 72 -1.04 -3.53 -13.78
N MET A 73 -1.07 -3.21 -12.48
CA MET A 73 -1.92 -3.91 -11.52
C MET A 73 -3.40 -3.57 -11.73
N GLN A 74 -3.74 -2.30 -11.97
CA GLN A 74 -5.09 -1.86 -12.30
C GLN A 74 -5.63 -2.54 -13.57
N ASP A 75 -4.78 -2.68 -14.61
CA ASP A 75 -5.11 -3.37 -15.87
C ASP A 75 -5.32 -4.89 -15.70
N LYS A 76 -4.98 -5.44 -14.53
CA LYS A 76 -5.27 -6.83 -14.12
C LYS A 76 -6.50 -6.92 -13.20
N ASP A 77 -7.35 -5.90 -13.22
CA ASP A 77 -8.55 -5.78 -12.38
C ASP A 77 -8.24 -5.78 -10.87
N LEU A 78 -7.02 -5.39 -10.47
CA LEU A 78 -6.68 -5.21 -9.07
C LEU A 78 -7.03 -3.80 -8.61
N ASN A 79 -7.58 -3.68 -7.41
CA ASN A 79 -7.75 -2.39 -6.76
C ASN A 79 -6.41 -1.92 -6.19
N VAL A 80 -5.94 -0.75 -6.63
CA VAL A 80 -4.66 -0.17 -6.24
C VAL A 80 -4.88 1.21 -5.65
N ALA A 81 -4.21 1.49 -4.53
CA ALA A 81 -4.19 2.80 -3.91
C ALA A 81 -2.73 3.21 -3.68
N PRO A 82 -2.15 4.09 -4.52
CA PRO A 82 -0.79 4.56 -4.32
C PRO A 82 -0.72 5.46 -3.07
N ILE A 83 0.36 5.33 -2.31
CA ILE A 83 0.64 6.20 -1.16
C ILE A 83 2.06 6.72 -1.32
N LYS A 84 2.21 8.03 -1.25
CA LYS A 84 3.49 8.72 -1.28
C LYS A 84 3.88 9.11 0.14
N LEU A 85 5.09 8.73 0.52
CA LEU A 85 5.69 9.06 1.80
C LEU A 85 6.86 10.03 1.58
N GLU A 86 6.79 11.19 2.21
CA GLU A 86 7.79 12.25 2.14
C GLU A 86 8.56 12.38 3.45
N GLY A 87 9.87 12.54 3.34
CA GLY A 87 10.78 12.73 4.47
C GLY A 87 10.84 14.17 4.98
N TYR A 88 10.09 15.10 4.37
CA TYR A 88 10.07 16.50 4.77
C TYR A 88 9.31 16.70 6.08
N LEU A 89 9.80 17.65 6.89
CA LEU A 89 9.15 18.08 8.14
C LEU A 89 8.01 19.08 7.91
N ASN A 90 7.80 19.51 6.67
CA ASN A 90 6.68 20.34 6.30
C ASN A 90 5.37 19.54 6.43
N ILE A 91 4.30 20.17 6.90
CA ILE A 91 2.98 19.54 7.01
C ILE A 91 2.38 19.29 5.62
N ASP A 92 2.69 20.16 4.66
CA ASP A 92 2.25 20.11 3.27
C ASP A 92 3.41 20.54 2.34
N SER A 93 3.20 20.40 1.04
CA SER A 93 4.16 20.89 0.05
C SER A 93 4.03 22.40 -0.21
N GLY A 94 2.96 23.04 0.25
CA GLY A 94 2.65 24.46 0.01
C GLY A 94 3.69 25.44 0.51
N THR A 95 4.30 25.11 1.63
CA THR A 95 5.35 25.93 2.26
C THR A 95 6.72 25.81 1.58
N LEU A 96 6.87 24.91 0.60
CA LEU A 96 8.13 24.73 -0.13
C LEU A 96 8.28 25.74 -1.27
N ASN A 97 9.53 26.14 -1.56
CA ASN A 97 9.81 27.01 -2.70
C ASN A 97 9.70 26.20 -4.02
N PRO A 98 8.77 26.54 -4.93
CA PRO A 98 8.49 25.72 -6.11
C PRO A 98 9.67 25.69 -7.10
N PHE A 99 10.48 26.75 -7.15
CA PHE A 99 11.65 26.81 -8.03
C PHE A 99 12.78 25.88 -7.60
N ARG A 100 12.80 25.42 -6.34
CA ARG A 100 13.84 24.54 -5.81
C ARG A 100 13.38 23.12 -5.54
N HIS A 101 12.12 22.96 -5.14
CA HIS A 101 11.58 21.68 -4.68
C HIS A 101 10.63 21.03 -5.67
N GLY A 102 10.31 21.70 -6.78
CA GLY A 102 9.32 21.23 -7.75
C GLY A 102 7.97 21.88 -7.53
N GLU A 103 7.05 21.66 -8.47
CA GLU A 103 5.69 22.19 -8.36
C GLU A 103 4.92 21.54 -7.22
N VAL A 104 3.99 22.31 -6.65
CA VAL A 104 3.00 21.81 -5.70
C VAL A 104 1.80 21.35 -6.51
N PHE A 105 1.36 20.12 -6.28
CA PHE A 105 0.13 19.59 -6.84
C PHE A 105 -1.01 19.75 -5.83
N VAL A 106 -2.21 20.06 -6.29
CA VAL A 106 -3.38 20.24 -5.42
C VAL A 106 -4.41 19.18 -5.78
N LEU A 107 -4.78 18.35 -4.82
CA LEU A 107 -5.81 17.33 -4.97
C LEU A 107 -7.22 17.93 -4.92
N ASP A 108 -8.22 17.16 -5.36
CA ASP A 108 -9.64 17.56 -5.32
C ASP A 108 -10.13 17.91 -3.90
N ASP A 109 -9.55 17.30 -2.87
CA ASP A 109 -9.89 17.58 -1.48
C ASP A 109 -9.15 18.79 -0.88
N GLY A 110 -8.42 19.53 -1.71
CA GLY A 110 -7.68 20.74 -1.34
C GLY A 110 -6.32 20.48 -0.71
N MET A 111 -5.85 19.23 -0.65
CA MET A 111 -4.54 18.92 -0.12
C MET A 111 -3.42 19.38 -1.06
N GLU A 112 -2.47 20.15 -0.52
CA GLU A 112 -1.26 20.59 -1.22
C GLU A 112 -0.14 19.55 -1.03
N CYS A 113 0.25 18.88 -2.12
CA CYS A 113 1.12 17.71 -2.10
C CYS A 113 2.25 17.78 -3.14
N ASP A 114 3.14 16.79 -3.11
CA ASP A 114 4.22 16.61 -4.08
C ASP A 114 3.70 16.32 -5.50
N MET A 115 4.47 16.72 -6.52
CA MET A 115 4.15 16.53 -7.94
C MET A 115 3.96 15.05 -8.33
N ASP A 116 4.58 14.11 -7.61
CA ASP A 116 4.41 12.68 -7.86
C ASP A 116 2.93 12.25 -7.75
N LEU A 117 2.11 12.91 -6.93
CA LEU A 117 0.68 12.62 -6.83
C LEU A 117 -0.08 12.96 -8.12
N GLY A 118 0.24 14.08 -8.75
CA GLY A 118 -0.32 14.41 -10.05
C GLY A 118 0.12 13.43 -11.14
N THR A 119 1.26 12.76 -10.98
CA THR A 119 1.68 11.68 -11.88
C THR A 119 0.84 10.42 -11.68
N TYR A 120 0.54 10.07 -10.41
CA TYR A 120 -0.35 8.97 -10.09
C TYR A 120 -1.75 9.18 -10.67
N GLU A 121 -2.37 10.33 -10.44
CA GLU A 121 -3.73 10.61 -10.94
C GLU A 121 -3.81 10.49 -12.46
N ARG A 122 -2.86 11.10 -13.19
CA ARG A 122 -2.84 11.08 -14.65
C ARG A 122 -2.66 9.68 -15.24
N ILE A 123 -1.84 8.84 -14.63
CA ILE A 123 -1.56 7.49 -15.15
C ILE A 123 -2.66 6.50 -14.76
N LEU A 124 -3.19 6.62 -13.54
CA LEU A 124 -4.19 5.70 -13.00
C LEU A 124 -5.63 6.09 -13.35
N ASP A 125 -5.83 7.31 -13.87
CA ASP A 125 -7.16 7.86 -14.17
C ASP A 125 -8.08 7.77 -12.93
N MET A 126 -7.55 8.19 -11.78
CA MET A 126 -8.25 8.15 -10.50
C MET A 126 -7.90 9.38 -9.67
N ASN A 127 -8.88 9.88 -8.91
CA ASN A 127 -8.65 10.98 -7.99
C ASN A 127 -8.10 10.44 -6.67
N LEU A 128 -7.03 11.05 -6.18
CA LEU A 128 -6.43 10.76 -4.90
C LEU A 128 -6.94 11.74 -3.83
N SER A 129 -6.64 11.43 -2.58
CA SER A 129 -7.01 12.26 -1.44
C SER A 129 -5.79 12.47 -0.53
N LYS A 130 -5.94 13.30 0.49
CA LYS A 130 -4.97 13.48 1.58
C LYS A 130 -4.52 12.16 2.22
N ALA A 131 -5.30 11.08 2.14
CA ALA A 131 -4.91 9.77 2.66
C ALA A 131 -3.76 9.11 1.84
N ASN A 132 -3.53 9.58 0.62
CA ASN A 132 -2.51 9.07 -0.29
C ASN A 132 -1.18 9.82 -0.15
N PHE A 133 -1.11 10.84 0.72
CA PHE A 133 0.08 11.65 0.94
C PHE A 133 0.37 11.72 2.43
N ALA A 134 1.57 11.35 2.83
CA ALA A 134 2.04 11.52 4.20
C ALA A 134 3.42 12.13 4.23
N THR A 135 3.62 13.12 5.10
CA THR A 135 4.94 13.72 5.36
C THR A 135 5.37 13.44 6.79
N SER A 136 6.67 13.54 7.06
CA SER A 136 7.19 13.41 8.44
C SER A 136 6.72 14.53 9.36
N GLY A 137 6.32 15.69 8.82
CA GLY A 137 5.78 16.80 9.60
C GLY A 137 4.33 16.62 10.07
N GLN A 138 3.59 15.69 9.48
CA GLN A 138 2.22 15.39 9.86
C GLN A 138 2.12 14.38 11.02
N ILE A 139 3.15 13.56 11.19
CA ILE A 139 3.25 12.46 12.18
C ILE A 139 3.78 13.02 13.50
#